data_AF-A0A367WEA5-F1
#
_entry.id   AF-A0A367WEA5-F1
#
_cell.length_a   1.000
_cell.length_b   1.000
_cell.length_c   1.000
_cell.angle_alpha   90.00
_cell.angle_beta   90.00
_cell.angle_gamma   90.00
#
_symmetry.space_group_name_H-M   'P 1'
#
loop_
_entity.id
_entity.type
_entity.pdbx_description
1 polymer ?
#
loop_
_entity_poly.entity_id
_entity_poly.type
_entity_poly.pdbx_seq_one_letter_code
_entity_poly.pdbx_strand_id
1 'polypeptide(L)'
;MITDHLIDQLDQYRRDSGFLTIAETIALGRTGNIVFDPFSTLVSRHVVMGANNILCPNIRLEADQDGELSIGNGNTFSGNTTIIAQTGPIRIGDGNIFGPGNITLSTGRKDAMITIGSHGRYRGTIDMDGQCALGNGSQILGQISAQSVCLADGGSFEHPIADERGAVLKGFGKATNIRLETGKVIAGSGDFCISAQKSQSFYHPEAR
;
A
#
# COMPACT_ATOMS: atom_id res chain seq x y z
N MET A 1 2.15 -4.80 38.39
CA MET A 1 3.49 -5.42 38.59
C MET A 1 3.85 -6.43 37.50
N ILE A 2 3.15 -7.55 37.29
CA ILE A 2 3.50 -8.50 36.18
C ILE A 2 3.23 -7.89 34.80
N THR A 3 2.11 -7.17 34.63
CA THR A 3 1.73 -6.55 33.37
C THR A 3 2.67 -5.41 32.96
N ASP A 4 3.15 -4.63 33.93
CA ASP A 4 4.05 -3.48 33.67
C ASP A 4 5.41 -3.97 33.18
N HIS A 5 5.97 -5.01 33.82
CA HIS A 5 7.23 -5.60 33.39
C HIS A 5 7.14 -6.23 31.99
N LEU A 6 6.00 -6.84 31.64
CA LEU A 6 5.76 -7.38 30.30
C LEU A 6 5.73 -6.28 29.25
N ILE A 7 5.02 -5.17 29.51
CA ILE A 7 4.97 -4.02 28.58
C ILE A 7 6.35 -3.42 28.41
N ASP A 8 7.11 -3.24 29.50
CA ASP A 8 8.49 -2.72 29.44
C ASP A 8 9.39 -3.61 28.58
N GLN A 9 9.25 -4.94 28.71
CA GLN A 9 10.00 -5.92 27.92
C GLN A 9 9.61 -5.88 26.44
N LEU A 10 8.31 -5.80 26.12
CA LEU A 10 7.83 -5.66 24.74
C LEU A 10 8.34 -4.37 24.11
N ASP A 11 8.27 -3.27 24.85
CA ASP A 11 8.79 -1.98 24.40
C ASP A 11 10.30 -1.99 24.23
N GLN A 12 11.03 -2.76 25.05
CA GLN A 12 12.46 -2.96 24.87
C GLN A 12 12.76 -3.65 23.53
N TYR A 13 12.07 -4.76 23.21
CA TYR A 13 12.23 -5.43 21.92
C TYR A 13 11.88 -4.51 20.73
N ARG A 14 10.85 -3.68 20.88
CA ARG A 14 10.44 -2.71 19.85
C ARG A 14 11.53 -1.66 19.64
N ARG A 15 12.06 -1.07 20.72
CA ARG A 15 13.18 -0.10 20.63
C ARG A 15 14.42 -0.70 19.99
N ASP A 16 14.81 -1.90 20.42
CA ASP A 16 16.00 -2.60 19.91
C ASP A 16 15.87 -2.94 18.42
N SER A 17 14.63 -3.06 17.93
CA SER A 17 14.30 -3.29 16.51
C SER A 17 13.91 -2.03 15.73
N GLY A 18 14.07 -0.83 16.32
CA GLY A 18 13.79 0.45 15.65
C GLY A 18 12.30 0.84 15.53
N PHE A 19 11.41 0.16 16.26
CA PHE A 19 9.97 0.43 16.28
C PHE A 19 9.57 1.43 17.37
N LEU A 20 8.40 2.03 17.17
CA LEU A 20 7.66 2.75 18.21
C LEU A 20 7.27 1.79 19.35
N THR A 21 7.33 2.27 20.58
CA THR A 21 6.74 1.59 21.74
C THR A 21 5.23 1.46 21.58
N ILE A 22 4.59 0.67 22.43
CA ILE A 22 3.13 0.56 22.47
C ILE A 22 2.50 1.93 22.75
N ALA A 23 3.04 2.69 23.70
CA ALA A 23 2.55 4.04 24.03
C ALA A 23 2.74 5.03 22.87
N GLU A 24 3.89 5.00 22.17
CA GLU A 24 4.14 5.82 20.99
C GLU A 24 3.21 5.43 19.82
N THR A 25 2.93 4.13 19.65
CA THR A 25 1.99 3.62 18.65
C THR A 25 0.57 4.10 18.93
N ILE A 26 0.13 4.09 20.19
CA ILE A 26 -1.16 4.69 20.61
C ILE A 26 -1.16 6.20 20.37
N ALA A 27 -0.03 6.89 20.59
CA ALA A 27 0.08 8.33 20.42
C ALA A 27 -0.09 8.78 18.95
N LEU A 28 0.01 7.88 17.96
CA LEU A 28 -0.38 8.16 16.58
C LEU A 28 -1.82 8.66 16.49
N GLY A 29 -2.70 8.28 17.42
CA GLY A 29 -4.09 8.75 17.45
C GLY A 29 -4.27 10.23 17.79
N ARG A 30 -3.22 10.93 18.25
CA ARG A 30 -3.27 12.39 18.48
C ARG A 30 -3.52 13.20 17.21
N THR A 31 -3.18 12.65 16.04
CA THR A 31 -3.44 13.25 14.72
C THR A 31 -4.69 12.65 14.06
N GLY A 32 -5.56 11.97 14.82
CA GLY A 32 -6.79 11.37 14.31
C GLY A 32 -6.60 9.98 13.68
N ASN A 33 -5.39 9.43 13.67
CA ASN A 33 -5.17 8.05 13.24
C ASN A 33 -5.89 7.07 14.18
N ILE A 34 -6.40 5.97 13.64
CA ILE A 34 -7.04 4.91 14.42
C ILE A 34 -6.14 3.68 14.34
N VAL A 35 -5.56 3.27 15.47
CA VAL A 35 -4.82 2.01 15.61
C VAL A 35 -5.66 1.06 16.44
N PHE A 36 -6.25 0.04 15.81
CA PHE A 36 -7.16 -0.88 16.50
C PHE A 36 -6.44 -1.84 17.45
N ASP A 37 -5.19 -2.18 17.17
CA ASP A 37 -4.36 -3.05 18.02
C ASP A 37 -2.90 -2.58 18.02
N PRO A 38 -2.48 -1.80 19.04
CA PRO A 38 -1.11 -1.31 19.14
C PRO A 38 -0.10 -2.40 19.52
N PHE A 39 -0.55 -3.58 19.97
CA PHE A 39 0.36 -4.68 20.33
C PHE A 39 0.83 -5.43 19.08
N SER A 40 -0.05 -5.67 18.12
CA SER A 40 0.30 -6.36 16.86
C SER A 40 0.74 -5.43 15.72
N THR A 41 0.48 -4.13 15.84
CA THR A 41 0.94 -3.13 14.86
C THR A 41 2.38 -2.74 15.15
N LEU A 42 3.27 -2.81 14.16
CA LEU A 42 4.66 -2.34 14.24
C LEU A 42 4.85 -1.17 13.27
N VAL A 43 5.36 -0.05 13.77
CA VAL A 43 5.69 1.15 12.98
C VAL A 43 7.10 1.58 13.34
N SER A 44 7.99 1.66 12.36
CA SER A 44 9.36 2.13 12.57
C SER A 44 9.37 3.61 12.93
N ARG A 45 10.36 4.02 13.74
CA ARG A 45 10.54 5.42 14.15
C ARG A 45 10.78 6.40 12.99
N HIS A 46 11.22 5.89 11.85
CA HIS A 46 11.52 6.67 10.65
C HIS A 46 10.32 6.82 9.69
N VAL A 47 9.18 6.19 9.99
CA VAL A 47 7.97 6.35 9.18
C VAL A 47 7.37 7.73 9.41
N VAL A 48 7.16 8.48 8.33
CA VAL A 48 6.39 9.72 8.35
C VAL A 48 4.96 9.40 7.94
N MET A 49 4.01 9.63 8.86
CA MET A 49 2.61 9.33 8.62
C MET A 49 1.74 10.56 8.85
N GLY A 50 0.83 10.82 7.90
CA GLY A 50 -0.19 11.83 8.00
C GLY A 50 -1.28 11.52 9.05
N ALA A 51 -2.38 12.23 8.93
CA ALA A 51 -3.53 12.19 9.82
C ALA A 51 -4.65 11.26 9.32
N ASN A 52 -5.54 10.88 10.24
CA ASN A 52 -6.79 10.16 9.94
C ASN A 52 -6.63 8.82 9.20
N ASN A 53 -5.46 8.19 9.25
CA ASN A 53 -5.24 6.85 8.73
C ASN A 53 -5.87 5.80 9.66
N ILE A 54 -6.32 4.68 9.09
CA ILE A 54 -6.87 3.54 9.82
C ILE A 54 -5.90 2.37 9.70
N LEU A 55 -5.39 1.89 10.83
CA LEU A 55 -4.51 0.75 10.95
C LEU A 55 -5.28 -0.38 11.67
N CYS A 56 -5.68 -1.40 10.91
CA CYS A 56 -6.21 -2.64 11.46
C CYS A 56 -5.10 -3.45 12.18
N PRO A 57 -5.41 -4.55 12.88
CA PRO A 57 -4.40 -5.38 13.54
C PRO A 57 -3.39 -6.00 12.55
N ASN A 58 -2.21 -6.40 13.05
CA ASN A 58 -1.12 -7.04 12.28
C ASN A 58 -0.57 -6.21 11.11
N ILE A 59 -0.39 -4.91 11.32
CA ILE A 59 0.26 -4.01 10.34
C ILE A 59 1.75 -3.92 10.62
N ARG A 60 2.58 -3.93 9.58
CA ARG A 60 4.01 -3.60 9.68
C ARG A 60 4.39 -2.50 8.71
N LEU A 61 4.89 -1.40 9.25
CA LEU A 61 5.41 -0.26 8.49
C LEU A 61 6.87 -0.09 8.88
N GLU A 62 7.76 -0.52 8.00
CA GLU A 62 9.19 -0.63 8.23
C GLU A 62 9.93 0.36 7.33
N ALA A 63 10.82 1.13 7.96
CA ALA A 63 11.70 2.09 7.33
C ALA A 63 12.97 2.20 8.17
N ASP A 64 14.13 2.07 7.53
CA ASP A 64 15.40 2.44 8.14
C ASP A 64 15.73 3.92 7.86
N GLN A 65 16.93 4.38 8.24
CA GLN A 65 17.32 5.78 8.03
C GLN A 65 17.49 6.15 6.55
N ASP A 66 17.76 5.16 5.70
CA ASP A 66 18.03 5.33 4.27
C ASP A 66 16.79 5.01 3.41
N GLY A 67 15.91 4.15 3.90
CA GLY A 67 14.62 3.74 3.35
C GLY A 67 13.49 4.65 3.83
N GLU A 68 13.23 5.74 3.11
CA GLU A 68 12.14 6.67 3.41
C GLU A 68 10.77 6.00 3.18
N LEU A 69 9.94 5.89 4.24
CA LEU A 69 8.51 5.57 4.12
C LEU A 69 7.67 6.79 4.53
N SER A 70 7.01 7.41 3.54
CA SER A 70 6.07 8.50 3.76
C SER A 70 4.64 8.08 3.40
N ILE A 71 3.69 8.26 4.30
CA ILE A 71 2.28 7.92 4.14
C ILE A 71 1.46 9.19 4.35
N GLY A 72 0.57 9.51 3.40
CA GLY A 72 -0.36 10.61 3.47
C GLY A 72 -1.48 10.41 4.51
N ASN A 73 -2.61 11.04 4.25
CA ASN A 73 -3.75 11.12 5.15
C ASN A 73 -4.87 10.16 4.74
N GLY A 74 -5.69 9.72 5.69
CA GLY A 74 -6.96 9.05 5.37
C GLY A 74 -6.83 7.68 4.70
N ASN A 75 -5.64 7.07 4.69
CA ASN A 75 -5.45 5.74 4.13
C ASN A 75 -6.03 4.68 5.08
N THR A 76 -6.55 3.59 4.51
CA THR A 76 -7.00 2.42 5.28
C THR A 76 -6.09 1.23 5.00
N PHE A 77 -5.47 0.71 6.05
CA PHE A 77 -4.64 -0.49 6.01
C PHE A 77 -5.37 -1.63 6.71
N SER A 78 -5.90 -2.56 5.92
CA SER A 78 -6.48 -3.81 6.42
C SER A 78 -5.36 -4.68 6.99
N GLY A 79 -5.73 -5.59 7.91
CA GLY A 79 -4.74 -6.42 8.59
C GLY A 79 -3.88 -7.25 7.64
N ASN A 80 -2.65 -7.54 8.07
CA ASN A 80 -1.57 -8.15 7.29
C ASN A 80 -1.03 -7.29 6.14
N THR A 81 -1.25 -5.97 6.15
CA THR A 81 -0.50 -5.06 5.27
C THR A 81 0.91 -4.86 5.84
N THR A 82 1.91 -5.12 5.01
CA THR A 82 3.34 -4.99 5.30
C THR A 82 3.96 -4.06 4.27
N ILE A 83 4.62 -3.00 4.73
CA ILE A 83 5.29 -2.01 3.86
C ILE A 83 6.71 -1.83 4.38
N ILE A 84 7.70 -2.12 3.55
CA ILE A 84 9.10 -2.18 3.97
C ILE A 84 9.95 -1.34 3.00
N ALA A 85 10.29 -0.12 3.42
CA ALA A 85 11.25 0.71 2.73
C ALA A 85 12.67 0.34 3.21
N GLN A 86 13.45 -0.33 2.36
CA GLN A 86 14.81 -0.81 2.71
C GLN A 86 15.89 -0.13 1.88
N THR A 87 15.91 -0.38 0.57
CA THR A 87 16.99 0.14 -0.31
C THR A 87 16.58 1.40 -1.07
N GLY A 88 15.31 1.80 -0.97
CA GLY A 88 14.79 2.99 -1.62
C GLY A 88 13.42 3.40 -1.10
N PRO A 89 12.93 4.57 -1.52
CA PRO A 89 11.78 5.20 -0.90
C PRO A 89 10.46 4.52 -1.29
N ILE A 90 9.51 4.53 -0.35
CA ILE A 90 8.10 4.22 -0.58
C ILE A 90 7.29 5.47 -0.19
N ARG A 91 6.59 6.07 -1.16
CA ARG A 91 5.74 7.24 -0.96
C ARG A 91 4.29 6.91 -1.30
N ILE A 92 3.39 7.12 -0.35
CA ILE A 92 1.96 6.82 -0.47
C ILE A 92 1.18 8.10 -0.24
N GLY A 93 0.30 8.44 -1.18
CA GLY A 93 -0.60 9.59 -1.09
C GLY A 93 -1.73 9.38 -0.08
N ASP A 94 -2.87 10.00 -0.38
CA ASP A 94 -4.01 10.11 0.54
C ASP A 94 -5.15 9.15 0.18
N GLY A 95 -5.95 8.77 1.15
CA GLY A 95 -7.26 8.13 0.91
C GLY A 95 -7.21 6.80 0.17
N ASN A 96 -6.08 6.09 0.20
CA ASN A 96 -5.96 4.77 -0.42
C ASN A 96 -6.60 3.68 0.44
N ILE A 97 -7.01 2.60 -0.21
CA ILE A 97 -7.51 1.40 0.46
C ILE A 97 -6.54 0.25 0.18
N PHE A 98 -5.85 -0.21 1.21
CA PHE A 98 -5.05 -1.42 1.22
C PHE A 98 -5.84 -2.53 1.91
N GLY A 99 -6.40 -3.43 1.12
CA GLY A 99 -7.11 -4.63 1.54
C GLY A 99 -8.64 -4.56 1.36
N PRO A 100 -9.36 -5.65 1.70
CA PRO A 100 -8.87 -6.83 2.40
C PRO A 100 -7.92 -7.71 1.57
N GLY A 101 -7.13 -8.53 2.27
CA GLY A 101 -6.12 -9.45 1.72
C GLY A 101 -4.73 -9.17 2.28
N ASN A 102 -3.72 -9.91 1.81
CA ASN A 102 -2.33 -9.75 2.24
C ASN A 102 -1.59 -8.84 1.25
N ILE A 103 -1.10 -7.70 1.73
CA ILE A 103 -0.42 -6.73 0.87
C ILE A 103 0.99 -6.53 1.39
N THR A 104 1.97 -6.81 0.54
CA THR A 104 3.38 -6.56 0.79
C THR A 104 3.89 -5.57 -0.25
N LEU A 105 4.39 -4.43 0.21
CA LEU A 105 5.15 -3.49 -0.60
C LEU A 105 6.58 -3.47 -0.07
N SER A 106 7.57 -3.68 -0.93
CA SER A 106 8.96 -3.69 -0.48
C SER A 106 9.89 -3.06 -1.50
N THR A 107 10.93 -2.37 -1.02
CA THR A 107 12.06 -1.91 -1.84
C THR A 107 13.32 -2.71 -1.47
N GLY A 108 13.23 -4.04 -1.54
CA GLY A 108 14.34 -4.93 -1.18
C GLY A 108 15.41 -5.09 -2.28
N ARG A 109 15.10 -4.69 -3.51
CA ARG A 109 16.02 -4.74 -4.65
C ARG A 109 16.76 -3.43 -4.84
N LYS A 110 18.00 -3.52 -5.33
CA LYS A 110 18.76 -2.36 -5.79
C LYS A 110 17.92 -1.48 -6.73
N ASP A 111 17.95 -0.17 -6.49
CA ASP A 111 17.28 0.87 -7.27
C ASP A 111 15.73 0.77 -7.26
N ALA A 112 15.16 0.00 -6.32
CA ALA A 112 13.72 -0.08 -6.13
C ALA A 112 13.16 1.22 -5.55
N MET A 113 12.01 1.64 -6.04
CA MET A 113 11.24 2.74 -5.49
C MET A 113 9.76 2.52 -5.78
N ILE A 114 8.92 2.85 -4.81
CA ILE A 114 7.47 2.72 -4.95
C ILE A 114 6.84 4.07 -4.69
N THR A 115 6.11 4.59 -5.67
CA THR A 115 5.24 5.76 -5.49
C THR A 115 3.81 5.34 -5.75
N ILE A 116 2.92 5.65 -4.81
CA ILE A 116 1.49 5.42 -4.88
C ILE A 116 0.81 6.78 -4.68
N GLY A 117 -0.05 7.18 -5.62
CA GLY A 117 -0.86 8.39 -5.54
C GLY A 117 -1.98 8.27 -4.50
N SER A 118 -3.04 9.04 -4.72
CA SER A 118 -4.19 9.10 -3.82
C SER A 118 -5.41 8.35 -4.37
N HIS A 119 -6.31 7.95 -3.48
CA HIS A 119 -7.61 7.35 -3.79
C HIS A 119 -7.56 6.05 -4.61
N GLY A 120 -6.45 5.32 -4.51
CA GLY A 120 -6.27 4.01 -5.12
C GLY A 120 -6.92 2.88 -4.32
N ARG A 121 -7.08 1.73 -4.97
CA ARG A 121 -7.69 0.53 -4.36
C ARG A 121 -6.85 -0.71 -4.65
N TYR A 122 -6.25 -1.25 -3.60
CA TYR A 122 -5.34 -2.39 -3.64
C TYR A 122 -5.96 -3.51 -2.82
N ARG A 123 -6.50 -4.56 -3.46
CA ARG A 123 -7.29 -5.59 -2.80
C ARG A 123 -6.88 -6.98 -3.26
N GLY A 124 -6.78 -7.93 -2.34
CA GLY A 124 -6.34 -9.30 -2.61
C GLY A 124 -4.94 -9.58 -2.05
N THR A 125 -4.23 -10.51 -2.68
CA THR A 125 -2.87 -10.89 -2.28
C THR A 125 -1.88 -10.21 -3.20
N ILE A 126 -1.28 -9.11 -2.77
CA ILE A 126 -0.43 -8.27 -3.59
C ILE A 126 0.99 -8.31 -3.03
N ASP A 127 1.95 -8.60 -3.90
CA ASP A 127 3.37 -8.49 -3.61
C ASP A 127 3.99 -7.50 -4.60
N MET A 128 4.60 -6.43 -4.11
CA MET A 128 5.10 -5.33 -4.94
C MET A 128 6.54 -4.99 -4.64
N ASP A 129 7.34 -4.89 -5.70
CA ASP A 129 8.78 -4.61 -5.63
C ASP A 129 9.30 -4.01 -6.95
N GLY A 130 10.54 -3.51 -6.94
CA GLY A 130 11.17 -2.84 -8.08
C GLY A 130 10.74 -1.38 -8.22
N GLN A 131 10.64 -0.89 -9.46
CA GLN A 131 10.30 0.52 -9.76
C GLN A 131 8.82 0.68 -10.09
N CYS A 132 7.99 0.87 -9.06
CA CYS A 132 6.55 0.98 -9.21
C CYS A 132 6.07 2.43 -9.07
N ALA A 133 5.22 2.86 -10.00
CA ALA A 133 4.57 4.16 -9.97
C ALA A 133 3.07 3.99 -10.24
N LEU A 134 2.26 4.08 -9.20
CA LEU A 134 0.80 3.94 -9.28
C LEU A 134 0.18 5.32 -9.11
N GLY A 135 -0.43 5.85 -10.15
CA GLY A 135 -1.05 7.17 -10.15
C GLY A 135 -2.33 7.23 -9.30
N ASN A 136 -2.91 8.42 -9.20
CA ASN A 136 -4.17 8.63 -8.49
C ASN A 136 -5.27 7.72 -9.06
N GLY A 137 -6.10 7.16 -8.17
CA GLY A 137 -7.23 6.32 -8.55
C GLY A 137 -6.87 4.95 -9.14
N SER A 138 -5.58 4.63 -9.28
CA SER A 138 -5.13 3.35 -9.82
C SER A 138 -5.44 2.18 -8.89
N GLN A 139 -5.49 0.97 -9.45
CA GLN A 139 -5.96 -0.20 -8.73
C GLN A 139 -5.18 -1.47 -9.07
N ILE A 140 -4.99 -2.32 -8.06
CA ILE A 140 -4.53 -3.71 -8.22
C ILE A 140 -5.52 -4.60 -7.48
N LEU A 141 -6.15 -5.53 -8.19
CA LEU A 141 -7.28 -6.32 -7.68
C LEU A 141 -7.06 -7.82 -7.93
N GLY A 142 -6.71 -8.57 -6.89
CA GLY A 142 -6.58 -10.03 -6.92
C GLY A 142 -5.24 -10.52 -6.37
N GLN A 143 -4.77 -11.67 -6.86
CA GLN A 143 -3.51 -12.29 -6.40
C GLN A 143 -2.38 -11.94 -7.37
N ILE A 144 -1.72 -10.80 -7.18
CA ILE A 144 -0.82 -10.23 -8.19
C ILE A 144 0.56 -9.92 -7.58
N SER A 145 1.61 -10.50 -8.17
CA SER A 145 2.98 -10.04 -7.97
C SER A 145 3.30 -8.95 -8.99
N ALA A 146 3.43 -7.71 -8.54
CA ALA A 146 3.69 -6.53 -9.37
C ALA A 146 5.16 -6.10 -9.25
N GLN A 147 5.90 -6.22 -10.34
CA GLN A 147 7.31 -5.85 -10.42
C GLN A 147 7.54 -4.79 -11.47
N SER A 148 8.08 -3.64 -11.06
CA SER A 148 8.37 -2.52 -11.96
C SER A 148 7.16 -2.12 -12.82
N VAL A 149 6.03 -1.83 -12.17
CA VAL A 149 4.74 -1.54 -12.81
C VAL A 149 4.43 -0.04 -12.73
N CYS A 150 4.01 0.54 -13.85
CA CYS A 150 3.50 1.91 -13.94
C CYS A 150 2.01 1.92 -14.29
N LEU A 151 1.16 2.36 -13.38
CA LEU A 151 -0.28 2.55 -13.62
C LEU A 151 -0.56 4.05 -13.65
N ALA A 152 -1.08 4.54 -14.77
CA ALA A 152 -1.39 5.96 -14.93
C ALA A 152 -2.48 6.43 -13.96
N ASP A 153 -2.45 7.73 -13.70
CA ASP A 153 -3.41 8.45 -12.90
C ASP A 153 -4.77 8.59 -13.58
N GLY A 154 -5.77 8.96 -12.80
CA GLY A 154 -7.12 9.30 -13.23
C GLY A 154 -8.03 9.51 -12.02
N GLY A 155 -9.34 9.53 -12.28
CA GLY A 155 -10.35 9.50 -11.22
C GLY A 155 -10.28 8.23 -10.38
N SER A 156 -10.80 8.28 -9.15
CA SER A 156 -10.94 7.10 -8.29
C SER A 156 -11.86 6.04 -8.92
N PHE A 157 -11.96 4.87 -8.30
CA PHE A 157 -12.92 3.84 -8.73
C PHE A 157 -14.40 4.27 -8.65
N GLU A 158 -14.68 5.42 -8.03
CA GLU A 158 -16.02 6.03 -7.90
C GLU A 158 -16.29 7.06 -9.00
N HIS A 159 -15.28 7.45 -9.79
CA HIS A 159 -15.44 8.41 -10.88
C HIS A 159 -16.53 7.92 -11.85
N PRO A 160 -17.47 8.78 -12.29
CA PRO A 160 -18.64 8.34 -13.07
C PRO A 160 -18.25 7.81 -14.44
N ILE A 161 -17.24 8.39 -15.08
CA ILE A 161 -16.73 7.95 -16.39
C ILE A 161 -15.59 6.95 -16.16
N ALA A 162 -15.76 5.72 -16.61
CA ALA A 162 -14.85 4.61 -16.33
C ALA A 162 -13.51 4.78 -17.05
N ASP A 163 -13.50 5.32 -18.27
CA ASP A 163 -12.28 5.52 -19.05
C ASP A 163 -11.46 6.75 -18.59
N GLU A 164 -11.97 7.53 -17.64
CA GLU A 164 -11.23 8.61 -16.96
C GLU A 164 -10.65 8.17 -15.60
N ARG A 165 -10.92 6.93 -15.17
CA ARG A 165 -10.39 6.37 -13.92
C ARG A 165 -8.91 6.02 -14.04
N GLY A 166 -8.21 5.94 -12.91
CA GLY A 166 -6.84 5.43 -12.87
C GLY A 166 -6.71 4.00 -13.41
N ALA A 167 -5.54 3.65 -13.91
CA ALA A 167 -5.30 2.36 -14.57
C ALA A 167 -5.43 1.16 -13.60
N VAL A 168 -5.82 -0.01 -14.13
CA VAL A 168 -6.17 -1.18 -13.30
C VAL A 168 -5.46 -2.46 -13.74
N LEU A 169 -4.83 -3.16 -12.79
CA LEU A 169 -4.52 -4.58 -12.93
C LEU A 169 -5.53 -5.39 -12.15
N LYS A 170 -6.10 -6.44 -12.75
CA LYS A 170 -6.99 -7.37 -12.05
C LYS A 170 -6.75 -8.82 -12.45
N GLY A 171 -7.04 -9.76 -11.55
CA GLY A 171 -6.92 -11.19 -11.79
C GLY A 171 -5.84 -11.84 -10.94
N PHE A 172 -5.03 -12.73 -11.51
CA PHE A 172 -3.98 -13.43 -10.76
C PHE A 172 -2.72 -13.69 -11.57
N GLY A 173 -1.57 -13.72 -10.89
CA GLY A 173 -0.26 -14.06 -11.45
C GLY A 173 0.74 -12.90 -11.41
N LYS A 174 1.61 -12.76 -12.41
CA LYS A 174 2.76 -11.85 -12.37
C LYS A 174 2.64 -10.72 -13.39
N ALA A 175 2.76 -9.48 -12.94
CA ALA A 175 2.90 -8.30 -13.80
C ALA A 175 4.34 -7.78 -13.68
N THR A 176 5.11 -7.81 -14.78
CA THR A 176 6.50 -7.33 -14.80
C THR A 176 6.68 -6.33 -15.93
N ASN A 177 7.28 -5.17 -15.65
CA ASN A 177 7.56 -4.13 -16.65
C ASN A 177 6.31 -3.67 -17.45
N ILE A 178 5.16 -3.61 -16.77
CA ILE A 178 3.90 -3.16 -17.38
C ILE A 178 3.75 -1.66 -17.17
N ARG A 179 3.44 -0.94 -18.25
CA ARG A 179 2.98 0.45 -18.21
C ARG A 179 1.58 0.53 -18.80
N LEU A 180 0.63 1.05 -18.03
CA LEU A 180 -0.78 1.08 -18.40
C LEU A 180 -1.32 2.51 -18.29
N GLU A 181 -2.02 2.96 -19.34
CA GLU A 181 -2.55 4.33 -19.45
C GLU A 181 -3.87 4.51 -18.68
N THR A 182 -4.28 5.77 -18.50
CA THR A 182 -5.54 6.15 -17.85
C THR A 182 -6.72 5.43 -18.51
N GLY A 183 -7.67 4.97 -17.71
CA GLY A 183 -8.84 4.25 -18.19
C GLY A 183 -8.55 2.86 -18.72
N LYS A 184 -7.31 2.35 -18.68
CA LYS A 184 -6.98 1.01 -19.16
C LYS A 184 -6.97 -0.03 -18.05
N VAL A 185 -7.29 -1.26 -18.43
CA VAL A 185 -7.33 -2.45 -17.58
C VAL A 185 -6.58 -3.59 -18.25
N ILE A 186 -5.79 -4.33 -17.48
CA ILE A 186 -5.40 -5.70 -17.85
C ILE A 186 -6.07 -6.65 -16.86
N ALA A 187 -6.92 -7.55 -17.39
CA ALA A 187 -7.44 -8.68 -16.65
C ALA A 187 -6.59 -9.93 -16.95
N GLY A 188 -5.60 -10.19 -16.09
CA GLY A 188 -4.58 -11.23 -16.28
C GLY A 188 -4.88 -12.54 -15.56
N SER A 189 -4.35 -13.64 -16.12
CA SER A 189 -4.37 -14.98 -15.56
C SER A 189 -3.03 -15.64 -15.85
N GLY A 190 -2.13 -15.68 -14.86
CA GLY A 190 -0.72 -16.01 -15.03
C GLY A 190 0.09 -14.75 -15.34
N ASP A 191 0.88 -14.76 -16.42
CA ASP A 191 1.69 -13.59 -16.78
C ASP A 191 0.84 -12.52 -17.46
N PHE A 192 0.89 -11.30 -16.91
CA PHE A 192 0.19 -10.16 -17.47
C PHE A 192 0.90 -9.70 -18.74
N CYS A 193 0.12 -9.41 -19.78
CA CYS A 193 0.64 -8.93 -21.06
C CYS A 193 -0.05 -7.63 -21.46
N ILE A 194 0.73 -6.65 -21.91
CA ILE A 194 0.20 -5.34 -22.33
C ILE A 194 -0.77 -5.44 -23.51
N SER A 195 -0.63 -6.47 -24.36
CA SER A 195 -1.55 -6.69 -25.49
C SER A 195 -2.98 -7.08 -25.04
N ALA A 196 -3.14 -7.55 -23.80
CA ALA A 196 -4.43 -7.89 -23.24
C ALA A 196 -5.18 -6.68 -22.67
N GLN A 197 -4.64 -5.46 -22.81
CA GLN A 197 -5.29 -4.27 -22.30
C GLN A 197 -6.64 -3.99 -22.95
N LYS A 198 -7.57 -3.46 -22.17
CA LYS A 198 -8.89 -2.98 -22.59
C LYS A 198 -9.19 -1.64 -21.92
N SER A 199 -10.06 -0.84 -22.51
CA SER A 199 -10.66 0.30 -21.81
C SER A 199 -11.53 -0.20 -20.64
N GLN A 200 -11.64 0.57 -19.57
CA GLN A 200 -12.48 0.24 -18.42
C GLN A 200 -13.96 0.11 -18.80
N SER A 201 -14.42 0.92 -19.74
CA SER A 201 -15.77 0.86 -20.31
C SER A 201 -16.11 -0.48 -20.99
N PHE A 202 -15.11 -1.31 -21.32
CA PHE A 202 -15.34 -2.71 -21.72
C PHE A 202 -15.97 -3.55 -20.59
N TYR A 203 -15.58 -3.28 -19.34
CA TYR A 203 -16.11 -3.94 -18.14
C TYR A 203 -17.24 -3.16 -17.48
N HIS A 204 -17.41 -1.88 -17.82
CA HIS A 204 -18.42 -0.96 -17.28
C HIS A 204 -19.13 -0.21 -18.42
N PRO A 205 -19.94 -0.90 -19.25
CA PRO A 205 -20.54 -0.29 -20.44
C PRO A 205 -21.48 0.89 -20.12
N GLU A 206 -22.09 0.90 -18.94
CA GLU A 206 -23.00 1.95 -18.45
C GLU A 206 -22.28 3.21 -17.93
N ALA A 207 -20.95 3.18 -17.81
CA ALA A 207 -20.13 4.24 -17.22
C ALA A 207 -19.17 4.81 -18.27
N ARG A 208 -19.70 5.22 -19.41
CA ARG A 208 -18.94 5.86 -20.51
C ARG A 208 -19.04 7.37 -20.47
#